data_AF-A0A1G0LQP5-F1
#
_entry.id   AF-A0A1G0LQP5-F1
#
_cell.length_a   1.000
_cell.length_b   1.000
_cell.length_c   1.000
_cell.angle_alpha   90.00
_cell.angle_beta   90.00
_cell.angle_gamma   90.00
#
_symmetry.space_group_name_H-M   'P 1'
#
loop_
_entity.id
_entity.type
_entity.pdbx_description
1 polymer ?
#
loop_
_entity_poly.entity_id
_entity_poly.type
_entity_poly.pdbx_seq_one_letter_code
_entity_poly.pdbx_strand_id
1 'polypeptide(L)' 'MEDRIDELELKYMHQEKTIQELNEIVCRQDLAIELLKREIALLKEQSLMMNPSASRDPDQEEPPPHY' A
#
# COMPACT_ATOMS: atom_id res chain seq x y z
N MET A 1 9.98 -10.22 47.22
CA MET A 1 8.88 -10.49 46.25
C MET A 1 8.44 -9.20 45.59
N GLU A 2 8.34 -8.10 46.34
CA GLU A 2 8.10 -6.74 45.81
C GLU A 2 9.08 -6.35 44.71
N ASP A 3 10.39 -6.53 44.88
CA ASP A 3 11.39 -6.19 43.84
C ASP A 3 11.13 -6.83 42.46
N ARG A 4 10.63 -8.07 42.44
CA ARG A 4 10.32 -8.79 41.20
C ARG A 4 9.03 -8.27 40.55
N ILE A 5 8.10 -7.77 41.35
CA ILE A 5 6.87 -7.12 40.87
C ILE A 5 7.23 -5.77 40.28
N ASP A 6 8.04 -4.96 40.96
CA ASP A 6 8.50 -3.65 40.49
C ASP A 6 9.26 -3.77 39.16
N GLU A 7 10.15 -4.76 39.03
CA GLU A 7 10.83 -5.04 37.76
C GLU A 7 9.88 -5.41 36.62
N LEU A 8 8.81 -6.15 36.92
CA LEU A 8 7.81 -6.54 35.93
C LEU A 8 6.95 -5.34 35.52
N GLU A 9 6.57 -4.48 36.46
CA GLU A 9 5.84 -3.24 36.17
C GLU A 9 6.65 -2.31 35.29
N LEU A 10 7.94 -2.13 35.58
CA LEU A 10 8.82 -1.34 34.74
C LEU A 10 8.90 -1.91 33.31
N LYS A 11 9.13 -3.23 33.18
CA LYS A 11 9.18 -3.90 31.87
C LYS A 11 7.84 -3.77 31.12
N TYR A 12 6.73 -3.91 31.83
CA TYR A 12 5.39 -3.77 31.25
C TYR A 12 5.16 -2.36 30.72
N MET A 13 5.51 -1.31 31.46
CA MET A 13 5.42 0.08 31.01
C MET A 13 6.29 0.35 29.78
N HIS A 14 7.50 -0.21 29.72
CA HIS A 14 8.35 -0.11 28.53
C HIS A 14 7.73 -0.81 27.31
N GLN A 15 7.14 -1.98 27.51
CA GLN A 15 6.46 -2.72 26.45
C GLN A 15 5.22 -1.96 25.96
N GLU A 16 4.40 -1.42 26.86
CA GLU A 16 3.21 -0.64 26.51
C GLU A 16 3.58 0.57 25.65
N LYS A 17 4.62 1.31 26.07
CA LYS A 17 5.15 2.43 25.29
C LYS A 17 5.64 1.98 23.90
N THR A 18 6.36 0.86 23.84
CA THR A 18 6.88 0.33 22.57
C THR A 18 5.73 -0.06 21.63
N ILE A 19 4.68 -0.69 22.15
CA ILE A 19 3.49 -1.06 21.37
C ILE A 19 2.80 0.20 20.82
N GLN A 20 2.67 1.24 21.63
CA GLN A 20 2.08 2.50 21.19
C GLN A 20 2.89 3.16 20.06
N GLU A 21 4.21 3.23 20.21
CA GLU A 21 5.10 3.79 19.18
C GLU A 21 5.03 2.98 17.86
N LEU A 22 5.00 1.64 17.96
CA LEU A 22 4.85 0.79 16.79
C LEU A 22 3.49 0.99 16.11
N ASN A 23 2.41 1.10 16.88
CA ASN A 23 1.08 1.35 16.34
C ASN A 23 1.02 2.68 15.57
N GLU A 24 1.61 3.75 16.12
CA GLU A 24 1.70 5.06 15.44
C GLU A 24 2.48 4.98 14.12
N ILE A 25 3.55 4.19 14.07
CA ILE A 25 4.30 3.95 12.85
C ILE A 25 3.46 3.19 11.82
N VAL A 26 2.78 2.11 12.23
CA VAL A 26 1.92 1.30 11.35
C VAL A 26 0.79 2.15 10.76
N CYS A 27 0.08 2.91 11.57
CA CYS A 27 -1.01 3.78 11.06
C CYS A 27 -0.50 4.80 10.02
N ARG A 28 0.67 5.38 10.25
CA ARG A 28 1.29 6.32 9.29
C ARG A 28 1.72 5.62 8.01
N GLN A 29 2.23 4.40 8.09
CA GLN A 29 2.59 3.59 6.93
C GLN A 29 1.35 3.21 6.12
N ASP A 30 0.25 2.83 6.77
CA ASP A 30 -1.02 2.52 6.10
C ASP A 30 -1.54 3.71 5.30
N LEU A 31 -1.52 4.91 5.89
CA LEU A 31 -1.91 6.14 5.18
C LEU A 31 -1.03 6.39 3.95
N ALA A 32 0.29 6.20 4.07
CA ALA A 32 1.20 6.37 2.94
C ALA A 32 0.93 5.34 1.83
N ILE A 33 0.66 4.08 2.19
CA ILE A 33 0.33 3.01 1.25
C ILE A 33 -0.97 3.34 0.51
N GLU A 34 -2.00 3.81 1.20
CA GLU A 34 -3.26 4.19 0.57
C GLU A 34 -3.11 5.35 -0.43
N LEU A 35 -2.25 6.32 -0.12
CA LEU A 35 -1.90 7.39 -1.06
C LEU A 35 -1.20 6.83 -2.31
N LEU A 36 -0.17 6.00 -2.13
CA LEU A 36 0.56 5.39 -3.24
C LEU A 36 -0.34 4.50 -4.12
N LYS A 37 -1.26 3.73 -3.52
CA LYS A 37 -2.24 2.93 -4.26
C LYS A 37 -3.11 3.80 -5.16
N ARG A 38 -3.57 4.96 -4.66
CA ARG A 38 -4.38 5.90 -5.45
C ARG A 38 -3.58 6.50 -6.60
N GLU A 39 -2.34 6.92 -6.35
CA GLU A 39 -1.47 7.45 -7.40
C GLU A 39 -1.20 6.42 -8.49
N ILE A 40 -0.91 5.17 -8.12
CA ILE A 40 -0.73 4.08 -9.08
C ILE A 40 -2.00 3.83 -9.90
N ALA A 41 -3.18 3.88 -9.29
CA ALA A 41 -4.45 3.72 -10.01
C ALA A 41 -4.64 4.83 -11.05
N LEU A 42 -4.37 6.08 -10.69
CA LEU A 42 -4.44 7.22 -11.61
C LEU A 42 -3.44 7.10 -12.77
N LEU A 43 -2.20 6.66 -12.49
CA LEU A 43 -1.20 6.44 -13.54
C LEU A 43 -1.62 5.33 -14.51
N LYS A 44 -2.24 4.25 -14.01
CA LYS A 44 -2.79 3.18 -14.85
C LYS A 44 -3.91 3.70 -15.75
N GLU A 45 -4.83 4.50 -15.21
CA GLU A 45 -5.91 5.11 -15.97
C GLU A 45 -5.37 6.01 -17.09
N GLN A 46 -4.41 6.89 -16.78
CA GLN A 46 -3.75 7.75 -17.77
C GLN A 46 -3.04 6.94 -18.86
N SER A 47 -2.34 5.86 -18.48
CA SER A 47 -1.67 4.97 -19.44
C SER A 47 -2.65 4.33 -20.42
N LEU A 48 -3.84 3.91 -19.95
CA LEU A 48 -4.88 3.34 -20.81
C LEU A 48 -5.47 4.39 -21.76
N MET A 49 -5.67 5.63 -21.29
CA MET A 49 -6.16 6.72 -22.12
C MET A 49 -5.18 7.11 -23.24
N MET A 50 -3.86 6.99 -23.00
CA MET A 50 -2.83 7.34 -23.98
C MET A 50 -2.58 6.25 -25.03
N ASN A 51 -2.95 4.99 -24.78
CA ASN A 51 -2.75 3.86 -25.69
C ASN A 51 -3.99 2.92 -25.73
N PRO A 52 -5.10 3.34 -26.35
CA PRO A 52 -6.31 2.52 -26.47
C PRO A 52 -6.12 1.26 -27.35
N SER A 53 -5.07 1.22 -28.18
CA SER A 53 -4.68 0.06 -28.99
C SER A 53 -3.98 -1.04 -28.20
N ALA A 54 -3.36 -0.74 -27.05
CA ALA A 54 -2.75 -1.75 -26.18
C ALA A 54 -3.80 -2.63 -25.46
N SER A 55 -5.06 -2.21 -25.48
CA SER A 55 -6.23 -2.92 -24.95
C SER A 55 -7.08 -3.64 -26.01
N ARG A 56 -6.72 -3.55 -27.29
CA ARG A 56 -7.36 -4.36 -28.35
C ARG A 56 -6.61 -5.67 -28.49
N ASP A 57 -7.36 -6.76 -28.42
CA ASP A 57 -6.86 -8.11 -28.75
C ASP A 57 -6.31 -8.06 -30.19
N PRO A 58 -5.05 -8.49 -30.45
CA PRO A 58 -4.49 -8.52 -31.80
C PRO A 58 -5.33 -9.36 -32.78
N ASP A 59 -6.22 -10.24 -32.28
CA ASP A 59 -7.17 -11.02 -33.08
C ASP A 59 -8.36 -10.20 -33.63
N GLN A 60 -8.53 -8.92 -33.27
CA GLN A 60 -9.58 -8.03 -33.79
C GLN A 60 -9.09 -7.02 -34.83
N GLU A 61 -7.88 -7.17 -35.35
CA GLU A 61 -7.44 -6.42 -36.53
C GLU A 61 -8.02 -7.08 -37.79
N GLU A 62 -9.14 -6.55 -38.29
CA GLU A 62 -9.67 -6.96 -39.60
C GLU A 62 -8.59 -6.71 -40.68
N PRO A 63 -8.27 -7.71 -41.53
CA PRO A 63 -7.21 -7.57 -42.52
C PRO A 63 -7.52 -6.42 -43.49
N PRO A 64 -6.51 -5.60 -43.84
CA PRO A 64 -6.73 -4.40 -44.62
C PRO A 64 -7.27 -4.74 -46.03
N PRO A 65 -8.22 -3.95 -46.56
CA PRO A 65 -8.78 -4.19 -47.88
C PRO A 65 -7.71 -3.92 -48.95
N HIS A 66 -7.34 -4.98 -49.68
CA HIS A 66 -6.48 -4.86 -50.86
C HIS A 66 -7.30 -4.25 -52.01
N TYR A 67 -6.90 -3.06 -52.48
CA TYR A 67 -7.37 -2.41 -53.70
C TYR A 67 -6.51 -2.80 -54.90
#